data_AF-A0A529FTC4-F1
#
_entry.id   AF-A0A529FTC4-F1
#
_cell.length_a   1.000
_cell.length_b   1.000
_cell.length_c   1.000
_cell.angle_alpha   90.00
_cell.angle_beta   90.00
_cell.angle_gamma   90.00
#
_symmetry.space_group_name_H-M   'P 1'
#
loop_
_entity.id
_entity.type
_entity.pdbx_description
1 polymer ?
#
loop_
_entity_poly.entity_id
_entity_poly.type
_entity_poly.pdbx_seq_one_letter_code
_entity_poly.pdbx_strand_id
1 'polypeptide(L)' 'MNAEAFSSPIFVKRASYIVQEIASPADAIEFLNEWPEDRRDLTYETALRACCDAYA' A
#
# COMPACT_ATOMS: atom_id res chain seq x y z
N MET A 1 -10.81 11.66 8.58
CA MET A 1 -10.93 10.21 8.81
C MET A 1 -9.55 9.70 9.21
N ASN A 2 -9.41 9.15 10.41
CA ASN A 2 -8.17 8.53 10.85
C ASN A 2 -8.24 7.07 10.41
N ALA A 3 -7.66 6.74 9.25
CA ALA A 3 -7.39 5.35 8.95
C ALA A 3 -6.47 4.84 10.07
N GLU A 4 -6.96 3.88 10.85
CA GLU A 4 -6.18 3.34 11.96
C GLU A 4 -4.85 2.84 11.40
N ALA A 5 -3.76 3.32 11.98
CA ALA A 5 -2.44 2.91 11.58
C ALA A 5 -2.32 1.38 11.77
N PHE A 6 -1.58 0.72 10.88
CA PHE A 6 -1.24 -0.67 11.06
C PHE A 6 -0.54 -0.85 12.41
N SER A 7 -0.81 -1.97 13.10
CA SER A 7 -0.16 -2.28 14.37
C SER A 7 1.37 -2.32 14.27
N SER A 8 1.91 -2.51 13.07
CA SER A 8 3.32 -2.29 12.76
C SER A 8 3.47 -1.77 11.33
N PRO A 9 4.34 -0.77 11.11
CA PRO A 9 4.59 -0.24 9.78
C PRO A 9 5.28 -1.29 8.89
N ILE A 10 4.92 -1.30 7.61
CA ILE A 10 5.48 -2.19 6.60
C ILE A 10 6.51 -1.41 5.79
N PHE A 11 7.71 -1.94 5.63
CA PHE A 11 8.77 -1.30 4.86
C PHE A 11 8.93 -1.99 3.51
N VAL A 12 8.65 -1.25 2.43
CA VAL A 12 8.75 -1.75 1.05
C VAL A 12 9.93 -1.12 0.33
N LYS A 13 10.71 -1.95 -0.37
CA LYS A 13 11.85 -1.47 -1.16
C LYS A 13 11.38 -1.05 -2.55
N ARG A 14 11.36 0.26 -2.81
CA ARG A 14 10.98 0.86 -4.12
C ARG A 14 12.13 0.86 -5.12
N ALA A 15 13.35 1.08 -4.67
CA ALA A 15 14.55 1.12 -5.52
C ALA A 15 15.78 0.61 -4.75
N SER A 16 16.93 0.55 -5.42
CA SER A 16 18.18 0.02 -4.84
C SER A 16 18.50 0.59 -3.45
N TYR A 17 18.15 1.85 -3.19
CA TYR A 17 18.38 2.55 -1.93
C TYR A 17 17.15 3.29 -1.38
N ILE A 18 15.95 3.02 -1.92
CA ILE A 18 14.72 3.68 -1.46
C ILE A 18 13.84 2.64 -0.79
N VAL A 19 13.60 2.85 0.50
CA VAL A 19 12.61 2.12 1.29
C VAL A 19 11.50 3.11 1.64
N GLN A 20 10.26 2.71 1.39
CA GLN A 20 9.07 3.45 1.76
C GLN A 20 8.43 2.75 2.95
N GLU A 21 8.06 3.54 3.95
CA GLU A 21 7.28 3.09 5.09
C GLU A 21 5.79 3.20 4.77
N ILE A 22 5.03 2.15 5.06
CA ILE A 22 3.59 2.09 4.92
C ILE A 22 3.03 1.85 6.33
N ALA A 23 2.59 2.92 6.97
CA ALA A 23 2.07 2.87 8.33
C ALA A 23 0.54 2.78 8.38
N SER A 24 -0.16 2.97 7.25
CA SER A 24 -1.61 3.03 7.22
C SER A 24 -2.20 2.46 5.91
N PRO A 25 -3.48 2.07 5.90
CA PRO A 25 -4.20 1.72 4.68
C PRO A 25 -4.15 2.84 3.62
N ALA A 26 -4.13 4.10 4.04
CA ALA A 26 -4.01 5.24 3.13
C ALA A 26 -2.65 5.26 2.41
N ASP A 27 -1.54 5.12 3.15
CA ASP A 27 -0.19 4.98 2.56
C ASP A 27 -0.12 3.79 1.60
N ALA A 28 -0.77 2.68 1.95
CA ALA A 28 -0.80 1.49 1.12
C ALA A 28 -1.54 1.75 -0.20
N ILE A 29 -2.67 2.46 -0.16
CA ILE A 29 -3.44 2.85 -1.34
C ILE A 29 -2.62 3.81 -2.23
N GLU A 30 -1.92 4.78 -1.66
CA GLU A 30 -1.04 5.67 -2.44
C GLU A 30 0.10 4.89 -3.10
N PHE A 31 0.76 4.00 -2.36
CA PHE A 31 1.81 3.13 -2.89
C PHE A 31 1.30 2.24 -4.03
N LEU A 32 0.09 1.69 -3.89
CA LEU A 32 -0.56 0.90 -4.93
C LEU A 32 -0.91 1.78 -6.15
N ASN A 33 -1.44 2.99 -5.97
CA ASN A 33 -1.75 3.88 -7.08
C ASN A 33 -0.53 4.28 -7.93
N GLU A 34 0.66 4.32 -7.33
CA GLU A 34 1.92 4.58 -8.05
C GLU A 34 2.55 3.30 -8.65
N TRP A 35 2.00 2.12 -8.38
CA TRP A 35 2.58 0.86 -8.81
C TRP A 35 2.54 0.74 -10.34
N PRO A 36 3.62 0.28 -11.02
CA PRO A 36 3.65 0.15 -12.47
C PRO A 36 2.55 -0.80 -12.98
N GLU A 37 1.84 -0.38 -14.03
CA GLU A 37 0.72 -1.10 -14.64
C GLU A 37 1.09 -2.52 -15.10
N ASP A 38 2.33 -2.69 -15.56
CA ASP A 38 2.89 -3.99 -15.99
C ASP A 38 2.97 -5.02 -14.85
N ARG A 39 2.84 -4.58 -13.59
CA ARG A 39 2.84 -5.42 -12.39
C ARG A 39 1.52 -5.37 -11.62
N ARG A 40 0.47 -4.78 -12.21
CA ARG A 40 -0.88 -4.71 -11.62
C ARG A 40 -1.67 -5.97 -11.96
N ASP A 41 -1.18 -7.11 -11.49
CA ASP A 41 -1.87 -8.41 -11.58
C ASP A 41 -2.95 -8.54 -10.50
N LEU A 42 -3.58 -9.71 -10.41
CA LEU A 42 -4.57 -10.07 -9.38
C LEU A 42 -4.15 -9.71 -7.94
N THR A 43 -2.85 -9.76 -7.64
CA THR A 43 -2.30 -9.40 -6.33
C THR A 43 -2.50 -7.91 -6.03
N TYR A 44 -2.33 -7.04 -7.02
CA TYR A 44 -2.55 -5.60 -6.90
C TYR A 44 -4.02 -5.29 -6.60
N GLU A 45 -4.93 -5.87 -7.39
CA GLU A 45 -6.37 -5.65 -7.21
C GLU A 45 -6.84 -6.11 -5.83
N THR A 46 -6.37 -7.29 -5.40
CA THR A 46 -6.71 -7.85 -4.08
C THR A 46 -6.17 -6.96 -2.96
N ALA A 47 -4.92 -6.51 -3.06
CA ALA A 47 -4.31 -5.65 -2.06
C ALA A 47 -5.01 -4.28 -1.99
N LEU A 48 -5.34 -3.67 -3.13
CA LEU A 48 -6.04 -2.39 -3.19
C LEU A 48 -7.44 -2.50 -2.60
N ARG A 49 -8.15 -3.58 -2.93
CA ARG A 49 -9.47 -3.85 -2.36
C ARG A 49 -9.41 -3.96 -0.84
N ALA A 50 -8.50 -4.77 -0.32
CA ALA A 50 -8.32 -4.95 1.12
C ALA A 50 -7.97 -3.63 1.83
N CYS A 51 -7.12 -2.78 1.22
CA CYS A 51 -6.77 -1.49 1.80
C CYS A 51 -7.94 -0.50 1.77
N CYS A 52 -8.73 -0.47 0.70
CA CYS A 52 -9.95 0.34 0.63
C CYS A 52 -11.02 -0.12 1.62
N ASP A 53 -11.26 -1.43 1.75
CA ASP A 53 -12.19 -2.00 2.74
C ASP A 53 -11.74 -1.68 4.18
N ALA A 54 -10.43 -1.67 4.46
CA ALA A 54 -9.89 -1.27 5.76
C ALA A 54 -9.93 0.25 6.03
N TYR A 55 -10.09 1.06 4.98
CA TYR A 55 -10.19 2.51 5.08
C TYR A 55 -11.65 3.00 5.25
N ALA A 56 -12.63 2.17 4.90
CA ALA A 56 -14.08 2.48 4.94
C ALA A 56 -14.66 2.42 6.36
#